data_AF-A0A918ZTC7-F1
#
_entry.id   AF-A0A918ZTC7-F1
#
_cell.length_a   1.000
_cell.length_b   1.000
_cell.length_c   1.000
_cell.angle_alpha   90.00
_cell.angle_beta   90.00
_cell.angle_gamma   90.00
#
_symmetry.space_group_name_H-M   'P 1'
#
loop_
_entity.id
_entity.type
_entity.pdbx_description
1 polymer ?
#
loop_
_entity_poly.entity_id
_entity_poly.type
_entity_poly.pdbx_seq_one_letter_code
_entity_poly.pdbx_strand_id
1 'polypeptide(L)'
;MTGEYHRPQPDAHHSSTRALTGTVKAQPNVTVRSAANTGSAALGTAATGQRYTVSCYATGATVSGWGGTKSYWDQNSCNGGTGYIADVWLDTGGDVTPQAPACGGQSGGGTPYPNTLARCTDWPMNKYLQVP
;
A
#
# COMPACT_ATOMS: atom_id res chain seq x y z
N MET A 1 -18.93 -14.91 -49.26
CA MET A 1 -19.39 -13.58 -48.80
C MET A 1 -19.92 -13.78 -47.39
N THR A 2 -19.28 -13.09 -46.42
CA THR A 2 -19.77 -12.68 -45.07
C THR A 2 -20.56 -13.71 -44.26
N GLY A 3 -20.09 -14.31 -43.15
CA GLY A 3 -19.23 -13.78 -42.11
C GLY A 3 -20.09 -13.25 -40.95
N GLU A 4 -20.29 -14.05 -39.90
CA GLU A 4 -20.62 -13.60 -38.55
C GLU A 4 -20.00 -14.57 -37.54
N TYR A 5 -18.67 -14.53 -37.44
CA TYR A 5 -18.00 -14.97 -36.22
C TYR A 5 -18.49 -14.03 -35.12
N HIS A 6 -19.14 -14.61 -34.11
CA HIS A 6 -19.52 -13.92 -32.89
C HIS A 6 -18.28 -13.20 -32.36
N ARG A 7 -18.25 -11.87 -32.48
CA ARG A 7 -17.31 -11.05 -31.71
C ARG A 7 -17.83 -11.07 -30.28
N PRO A 8 -17.10 -11.65 -29.31
CA PRO A 8 -17.34 -11.32 -27.92
C PRO A 8 -17.18 -9.79 -27.79
N GLN A 9 -18.05 -9.19 -27.00
CA GLN A 9 -18.09 -7.77 -26.70
C GLN A 9 -16.69 -7.20 -26.36
N PRO A 10 -16.38 -5.93 -26.73
CA PRO A 10 -15.24 -5.22 -26.20
C PRO A 10 -15.56 -4.68 -24.79
N ASP A 11 -15.79 -5.57 -23.82
CA ASP A 11 -16.02 -5.22 -22.40
C ASP A 11 -14.90 -5.73 -21.49
N ALA A 12 -13.67 -5.78 -22.01
CA ALA A 12 -12.48 -6.02 -21.22
C ALA A 12 -11.44 -4.91 -21.42
N HIS A 13 -11.79 -3.68 -21.06
CA HIS A 13 -10.94 -2.99 -20.10
C HIS A 13 -11.08 -3.72 -18.75
N HIS A 14 -10.69 -4.99 -18.73
CA HIS A 14 -10.22 -5.61 -17.50
C HIS A 14 -8.94 -4.83 -17.26
N SER A 15 -9.10 -3.71 -16.56
CA SER A 15 -8.00 -2.97 -15.96
C SER A 15 -7.28 -4.05 -15.17
N SER A 16 -6.21 -4.58 -15.75
CA SER A 16 -5.16 -5.16 -14.96
C SER A 16 -4.55 -3.95 -14.28
N THR A 17 -5.27 -3.42 -13.28
CA THR A 17 -4.79 -2.37 -12.42
C THR A 17 -3.56 -3.01 -11.83
N ARG A 18 -2.38 -2.57 -12.26
CA ARG A 18 -1.15 -3.03 -11.64
C ARG A 18 -1.27 -2.63 -10.19
N ALA A 19 -1.10 -3.59 -9.29
CA ALA A 19 -0.96 -3.30 -7.87
C ALA A 19 0.08 -2.19 -7.73
N LEU A 20 -0.32 -1.05 -7.17
CA LEU A 20 0.66 -0.02 -6.85
C LEU A 20 1.57 -0.63 -5.80
N THR A 21 2.87 -0.64 -6.06
CA THR A 21 3.86 -1.17 -5.12
C THR A 21 4.86 -0.08 -4.79
N GLY A 22 5.21 0.03 -3.53
CA GLY A 22 6.24 0.95 -3.06
C GLY A 22 7.45 0.20 -2.50
N THR A 23 8.65 0.73 -2.73
CA THR A 23 9.91 0.20 -2.18
C THR A 23 10.36 1.04 -0.99
N VAL A 24 10.69 0.42 0.13
CA VAL A 24 11.14 1.15 1.34
C VAL A 24 12.53 1.76 1.09
N LYS A 25 12.65 3.07 1.25
CA LYS A 25 13.90 3.84 1.11
C LYS A 25 14.41 4.43 2.43
N ALA A 26 13.74 4.16 3.54
CA ALA A 26 14.24 4.52 4.87
C ALA A 26 15.63 3.91 5.14
N GLN A 27 16.38 4.49 6.07
CA GLN A 27 17.64 3.96 6.59
C GLN A 27 17.66 4.20 8.11
N PRO A 28 17.89 3.17 8.96
CA PRO A 28 18.10 1.76 8.63
C PRO A 28 16.82 1.00 8.25
N ASN A 29 15.67 1.29 8.86
CA ASN A 29 14.34 0.71 8.59
C ASN A 29 13.24 1.73 8.96
N VAL A 30 11.98 1.48 8.60
CA VAL A 30 10.84 2.34 8.99
C VAL A 30 9.81 1.59 9.84
N THR A 31 9.32 2.24 10.90
CA THR A 31 8.20 1.70 11.69
C THR A 31 6.93 1.75 10.89
N VAL A 32 6.17 0.67 10.90
CA VAL A 32 4.85 0.66 10.31
C VAL A 32 3.76 0.76 11.37
N ARG A 33 2.80 1.65 11.10
CA ARG A 33 1.89 2.23 12.09
C ARG A 33 0.46 1.76 11.89
N SER A 34 -0.33 1.77 12.95
CA SER A 34 -1.75 1.40 12.90
C SER A 34 -2.64 2.46 12.26
N ALA A 35 -2.17 3.72 12.19
CA ALA A 35 -2.84 4.84 11.55
C ALA A 35 -1.81 5.79 10.93
N ALA A 36 -2.26 6.75 10.12
CA ALA A 36 -1.44 7.80 9.50
C ALA A 36 -0.94 8.85 10.52
N ASN A 37 -0.26 8.39 11.58
CA ASN A 37 0.21 9.23 12.67
C ASN A 37 1.45 8.60 13.32
N THR A 38 2.47 9.41 13.58
CA THR A 38 3.75 8.98 14.18
C THR A 38 3.61 8.48 15.62
N GLY A 39 2.58 8.91 16.35
CA GLY A 39 2.26 8.46 17.72
C GLY A 39 1.32 7.26 17.79
N SER A 40 0.78 6.79 16.66
CA SER A 40 -0.07 5.60 16.66
C SER A 40 0.73 4.32 16.92
N ALA A 41 0.03 3.25 17.31
CA ALA A 41 0.65 1.98 17.69
C ALA A 41 1.54 1.46 16.55
N ALA A 42 2.77 1.09 16.88
CA ALA A 42 3.62 0.34 15.97
C ALA A 42 3.07 -1.09 15.87
N LEU A 43 2.83 -1.59 14.66
CA LEU A 43 2.53 -3.02 14.48
C LEU A 43 3.78 -3.81 14.05
N GLY A 44 4.84 -3.13 13.61
CA GLY A 44 6.09 -3.76 13.19
C GLY A 44 7.05 -2.80 12.48
N THR A 45 7.98 -3.38 11.74
CA THR A 45 9.04 -2.66 11.02
C THR A 45 9.08 -3.12 9.58
N ALA A 46 9.15 -2.18 8.64
CA ALA A 46 9.39 -2.46 7.24
C ALA A 46 10.88 -2.27 6.94
N ALA A 47 11.51 -3.34 6.45
CA ALA A 47 12.93 -3.34 6.16
C ALA A 47 13.25 -2.54 4.90
N THR A 48 14.40 -1.88 4.87
CA THR A 48 14.92 -1.21 3.67
C THR A 48 14.90 -2.12 2.45
N GLY A 49 14.47 -1.60 1.31
CA GLY A 49 14.49 -2.29 0.03
C GLY A 49 13.35 -3.30 -0.13
N GLN A 50 12.59 -3.59 0.93
CA GLN A 50 11.36 -4.38 0.81
C GLN A 50 10.31 -3.63 0.00
N ARG A 51 9.47 -4.40 -0.68
CA ARG A 51 8.34 -3.87 -1.44
C ARG A 51 7.04 -4.24 -0.76
N TYR A 52 6.10 -3.30 -0.76
CA TYR A 52 4.75 -3.51 -0.25
C TYR A 52 3.74 -3.02 -1.27
N THR A 53 2.60 -3.70 -1.33
CA THR A 53 1.45 -3.20 -2.08
C THR A 53 0.84 -2.01 -1.34
N VAL A 54 0.48 -0.96 -2.08
CA VAL A 54 -0.21 0.23 -1.60
C VAL A 54 -1.67 0.13 -2.02
N SER A 55 -2.57 0.20 -1.03
CA SER A 55 -4.01 0.08 -1.23
C SER A 55 -4.68 1.45 -1.41
N CYS A 56 -4.29 2.41 -0.59
CA CYS A 56 -4.79 3.79 -0.60
C CYS A 56 -3.78 4.72 0.09
N TYR A 57 -3.95 6.03 -0.05
CA TYR A 57 -3.21 7.02 0.74
C TYR A 57 -4.11 7.67 1.79
N ALA A 58 -3.52 8.12 2.89
CA ALA A 58 -4.18 8.89 3.93
C ALA A 58 -3.37 10.15 4.26
N THR A 59 -4.07 11.25 4.53
CA THR A 59 -3.45 12.44 5.13
C THR A 59 -3.26 12.22 6.63
N GLY A 60 -2.12 12.63 7.16
CA GLY A 60 -1.70 12.33 8.52
C GLY A 60 -0.62 13.25 9.06
N ALA A 61 0.12 12.78 10.06
CA ALA A 61 1.24 13.51 10.63
C ALA A 61 2.31 13.81 9.57
N THR A 62 2.84 15.03 9.58
CA THR A 62 3.95 15.43 8.69
C THR A 62 5.23 14.73 9.10
N VAL A 63 5.89 14.09 8.15
CA VAL A 63 7.17 13.40 8.32
C VAL A 63 8.16 13.91 7.27
N SER A 64 9.41 14.12 7.71
CA SER A 64 10.53 14.46 6.84
C SER A 64 11.47 13.27 6.71
N GLY A 65 12.03 13.07 5.53
CA GLY A 65 12.83 11.91 5.20
C GLY A 65 13.40 11.92 3.79
N TRP A 66 13.68 10.72 3.26
CA TRP A 66 14.28 10.53 1.93
C TRP A 66 13.50 11.24 0.82
N GLY A 67 12.17 11.07 0.79
CA GLY A 67 11.28 11.68 -0.21
C GLY A 67 10.89 13.14 0.07
N GLY A 68 11.62 13.86 0.93
CA GLY A 68 11.32 15.26 1.29
C GLY A 68 10.52 15.39 2.59
N THR A 69 9.55 16.31 2.63
CA THR A 69 8.65 16.50 3.79
C THR A 69 7.21 16.38 3.31
N LYS A 70 6.45 15.45 3.89
CA LYS A 70 5.11 15.09 3.42
C LYS A 70 4.17 14.76 4.56
N SER A 71 2.88 15.02 4.36
CA SER A 71 1.79 14.65 5.27
C SER A 71 0.97 13.45 4.78
N TYR A 72 1.47 12.72 3.78
CA TYR A 72 0.80 11.55 3.22
C TYR A 72 1.38 10.25 3.75
N TRP A 73 0.51 9.25 3.89
CA TRP A 73 0.81 7.93 4.39
C TRP A 73 0.17 6.88 3.49
N ASP A 74 0.95 5.87 3.12
CA ASP A 74 0.52 4.77 2.29
C ASP A 74 -0.06 3.68 3.18
N GLN A 75 -1.30 3.27 2.91
CA GLN A 75 -1.85 2.08 3.51
C GLN A 75 -1.31 0.86 2.76
N ASN A 76 -0.57 0.02 3.46
CA ASN A 76 -0.01 -1.22 2.94
C ASN A 76 -0.75 -2.43 3.48
N SER A 77 -0.93 -3.44 2.63
CA SER A 77 -1.56 -4.72 2.99
C SER A 77 -0.51 -5.82 3.15
N CYS A 78 -0.62 -6.63 4.20
CA CYS A 78 0.33 -7.71 4.49
C CYS A 78 -0.34 -8.81 5.34
N ASN A 79 -0.32 -10.07 4.86
CA ASN A 79 -0.98 -11.23 5.51
C ASN A 79 -2.44 -11.00 5.97
N GLY A 80 -3.21 -10.18 5.24
CA GLY A 80 -4.60 -9.85 5.60
C GLY A 80 -4.76 -8.74 6.65
N GLY A 81 -3.66 -8.20 7.17
CA GLY A 81 -3.63 -6.96 7.96
C GLY A 81 -3.31 -5.74 7.11
N THR A 82 -3.67 -4.56 7.63
CA THR A 82 -3.33 -3.26 7.05
C THR A 82 -2.46 -2.44 8.00
N GLY A 83 -1.59 -1.62 7.45
CA GLY A 83 -0.72 -0.72 8.19
C GLY A 83 -0.34 0.50 7.35
N TYR A 84 0.27 1.49 7.99
CA TYR A 84 0.61 2.76 7.36
C TYR A 84 2.11 3.04 7.44
N ILE A 85 2.73 3.33 6.28
CA ILE A 85 4.09 3.86 6.15
C ILE A 85 3.97 5.31 5.65
N ALA A 86 4.75 6.25 6.17
CA ALA A 86 4.74 7.61 5.63
C ALA A 86 5.30 7.59 4.19
N ASP A 87 4.61 8.26 3.25
CA ASP A 87 4.93 8.28 1.80
C ASP A 87 6.38 8.69 1.54
N VAL A 88 6.92 9.59 2.37
CA VAL A 88 8.31 10.03 2.33
C VAL A 88 9.36 8.90 2.42
N TRP A 89 8.97 7.73 2.92
CA TRP A 89 9.83 6.55 3.06
C TRP A 89 9.54 5.44 2.06
N LEU A 90 8.50 5.58 1.24
CA LEU A 90 8.06 4.55 0.31
C LEU A 90 8.11 5.07 -1.12
N ASP A 91 9.02 4.51 -1.92
CA ASP A 91 9.19 4.87 -3.32
C ASP A 91 8.21 4.10 -4.20
N THR A 92 7.11 4.77 -4.54
CA THR A 92 6.08 4.30 -5.50
C THR A 92 6.38 4.73 -6.94
N GLY A 93 7.48 5.46 -7.18
CA GLY A 93 7.80 6.08 -8.47
C GLY A 93 7.23 7.50 -8.65
N GLY A 94 6.67 8.11 -7.61
CA GLY A 94 6.15 9.48 -7.65
C GLY A 94 5.34 9.88 -6.41
N ASP A 95 4.50 10.90 -6.53
CA ASP A 95 3.50 11.25 -5.50
C ASP A 95 2.38 10.21 -5.48
N VAL A 96 2.05 9.65 -4.32
CA VAL A 96 0.99 8.63 -4.20
C VAL A 96 -0.42 9.16 -4.52
N THR A 97 -0.68 10.46 -4.33
CA THR A 97 -2.04 11.02 -4.44
C THR A 97 -2.71 10.87 -5.83
N PRO A 98 -2.01 10.97 -6.98
CA PRO A 98 -2.56 10.60 -8.29
C PRO A 98 -2.50 9.10 -8.60
N GLN A 99 -1.79 8.29 -7.80
CA GLN A 99 -1.52 6.87 -8.08
C GLN A 99 -2.44 5.91 -7.33
N ALA A 100 -2.90 6.32 -6.14
CA ALA A 100 -3.81 5.54 -5.30
C ALA A 100 -5.02 6.41 -4.89
N PRO A 101 -6.18 5.81 -4.59
CA PRO A 101 -7.30 6.55 -4.02
C PRO A 101 -7.03 6.97 -2.57
N ALA A 102 -7.77 7.96 -2.08
CA ALA A 102 -7.77 8.31 -0.65
C ALA A 102 -8.44 7.20 0.17
N CYS A 103 -7.89 6.86 1.34
CA CYS A 103 -8.49 5.89 2.25
C CYS A 103 -9.86 6.41 2.73
N GLY A 104 -10.92 5.64 2.45
CA GLY A 104 -12.31 6.02 2.78
C GLY A 104 -13.04 6.85 1.71
N GLY A 105 -12.32 7.29 0.66
CA GLY A 105 -12.92 7.94 -0.52
C GLY A 105 -13.14 6.93 -1.64
N GLN A 106 -14.36 6.41 -1.73
CA GLN A 106 -14.97 5.63 -2.85
C GLN A 106 -14.07 4.58 -3.54
N SER A 107 -14.41 3.32 -3.25
CA SER A 107 -14.01 2.11 -3.96
C SER A 107 -14.21 2.23 -5.48
N GLY A 108 -13.14 2.54 -6.22
CA GLY A 108 -12.97 1.91 -7.52
C GLY A 108 -12.76 0.43 -7.26
N GLY A 109 -13.73 -0.40 -7.62
CA GLY A 109 -13.74 -1.86 -7.44
C GLY A 109 -12.64 -2.56 -8.23
N GLY A 110 -11.37 -2.30 -7.88
CA GLY A 110 -10.28 -3.22 -8.14
C GLY A 110 -10.32 -4.26 -7.03
N THR A 111 -10.45 -5.53 -7.42
CA THR A 111 -10.20 -6.68 -6.55
C THR A 111 -9.03 -6.39 -5.60
N PRO A 112 -9.09 -6.79 -4.31
CA PRO A 112 -7.94 -6.65 -3.42
C PRO A 112 -6.72 -7.22 -4.12
N TYR A 113 -5.72 -6.37 -4.35
CA TYR A 113 -4.52 -6.77 -5.07
C TYR A 113 -3.96 -8.03 -4.41
N PRO A 114 -3.66 -9.10 -5.18
CA PRO A 114 -3.12 -10.31 -4.60
C PRO A 114 -1.87 -9.94 -3.82
N ASN A 115 -1.93 -10.18 -2.52
CA ASN A 115 -0.97 -9.82 -1.48
C ASN A 115 0.33 -10.65 -1.55
N THR A 116 0.77 -11.07 -2.74
CA THR A 116 1.89 -11.99 -2.91
C THR A 116 3.25 -11.30 -3.05
N LEU A 117 3.31 -9.97 -3.00
CA LEU A 117 4.57 -9.22 -3.02
C LEU A 117 4.85 -8.53 -1.67
N ALA A 118 5.04 -9.37 -0.66
CA ALA A 118 6.01 -9.18 0.42
C ALA A 118 6.13 -10.54 1.11
N ARG A 119 7.35 -11.02 1.38
CA ARG A 119 7.51 -12.00 2.46
C ARG A 119 7.22 -11.26 3.75
N CYS A 120 5.95 -11.25 4.13
CA CYS A 120 5.35 -10.62 5.30
C CYS A 120 5.83 -11.26 6.62
N THR A 121 7.11 -11.63 6.72
CA THR A 121 7.73 -12.14 7.93
C THR A 121 8.16 -11.03 8.89
N ASP A 122 8.16 -9.77 8.44
CA ASP A 122 8.67 -8.62 9.20
C ASP A 122 7.59 -7.85 10.01
N TRP A 123 6.32 -8.23 9.88
CA TRP A 123 5.26 -7.75 10.77
C TRP A 123 4.98 -8.77 11.88
N PRO A 124 5.81 -8.78 12.94
CA PRO A 124 5.20 -8.87 14.26
C PRO A 124 5.94 -8.01 15.31
N MET A 125 5.26 -6.99 15.83
CA MET A 125 5.13 -6.92 17.29
C MET A 125 3.67 -7.29 17.63
N ASN A 126 3.48 -8.57 17.98
CA ASN A 126 2.33 -9.18 18.64
C ASN A 126 0.97 -8.45 18.54
N LYS A 127 0.02 -9.00 17.78
CA LYS A 127 -1.42 -8.77 18.04
C LYS A 127 -2.26 -10.03 18.23
N TYR A 128 -1.64 -11.22 18.29
CA TYR A 128 -2.36 -12.48 18.54
C TYR A 128 -1.74 -13.37 19.64
N LEU A 129 -0.80 -12.86 20.44
CA LEU A 129 -0.38 -13.53 21.67
C LEU A 129 -0.63 -12.57 22.84
N GLN A 130 -1.51 -13.03 23.75
CA GLN A 130 -1.92 -12.47 25.05
C GLN A 130 -3.39 -11.99 25.10
N VAL A 131 -4.30 -12.95 25.03
CA VAL A 131 -5.34 -13.07 26.07
C VAL A 131 -5.08 -14.41 26.79
N PRO A 132 -5.14 -14.45 28.14
CA PRO A 132 -4.77 -15.62 28.94
C PRO A 132 -5.66 -16.84 28.67
#